data_AF-A0A6L7VQ53-F1
#
_entry.id   AF-A0A6L7VQ53-F1
#
_cell.length_a   1.000
_cell.length_b   1.000
_cell.length_c   1.000
_cell.angle_alpha   90.00
_cell.angle_beta   90.00
_cell.angle_gamma   90.00
#
_symmetry.space_group_name_H-M   'P 1'
#
loop_
_entity.id
_entity.type
_entity.pdbx_description
1 polymer ?
#
loop_
_entity_poly.entity_id
_entity_poly.type
_entity_poly.pdbx_seq_one_letter_code
_entity_poly.pdbx_strand_id
1 'polypeptide(L)' 'MTDVTSSESLAQLRVEHRDLDTVISFLNDKGHPDEDLTRRLKRRKLNLRDRIARLEHTIAASATS' A
#
# COMPACT_ATOMS: atom_id res chain seq x y z
N MET A 1 -14.82 11.77 -17.97
CA MET A 1 -15.24 11.44 -16.59
C MET A 1 -14.58 10.13 -16.18
N THR A 2 -13.24 10.06 -16.18
CA THR A 2 -12.49 8.81 -15.94
C THR A 2 -11.30 8.97 -14.99
N ASP A 3 -10.91 10.19 -14.63
CA ASP A 3 -9.70 10.42 -13.81
C ASP A 3 -9.95 10.44 -12.29
N VAL A 4 -11.17 10.76 -11.86
CA VAL A 4 -11.49 10.93 -10.43
C VAL A 4 -11.44 9.61 -9.67
N THR A 5 -11.94 8.52 -10.26
CA THR A 5 -12.03 7.19 -9.63
C THR A 5 -10.66 6.54 -9.37
N SER A 6 -9.71 6.75 -10.29
CA SER A 6 -8.36 6.18 -10.20
C SER A 6 -7.51 6.88 -9.14
N SER A 7 -7.67 8.21 -9.00
CA SER A 7 -6.97 9.01 -7.99
C SER A 7 -7.45 8.70 -6.56
N GLU A 8 -8.76 8.55 -6.38
CA GLU A 8 -9.34 8.16 -5.08
C GLU A 8 -8.88 6.75 -4.65
N SER A 9 -8.86 5.81 -5.61
CA SER A 9 -8.33 4.46 -5.38
C SER A 9 -6.85 4.46 -4.97
N LEU A 10 -6.04 5.31 -5.60
CA LEU A 10 -4.62 5.48 -5.26
C LEU A 10 -4.45 6.04 -3.84
N ALA A 11 -5.24 7.03 -3.45
CA ALA A 11 -5.21 7.60 -2.11
C ALA A 11 -5.55 6.53 -1.06
N GLN A 12 -6.58 5.72 -1.28
CA GLN A 12 -6.97 4.64 -0.38
C GLN A 12 -5.86 3.59 -0.22
N LEU A 13 -5.23 3.16 -1.31
CA LEU A 13 -4.13 2.19 -1.27
C LEU A 13 -2.93 2.74 -0.48
N ARG A 14 -2.61 4.03 -0.63
CA ARG A 14 -1.53 4.69 0.12
C ARG A 14 -1.82 4.74 1.62
N VAL A 15 -3.08 5.03 2.00
CA VAL A 15 -3.53 4.99 3.41
C VAL A 15 -3.37 3.59 3.97
N GLU A 16 -3.91 2.58 3.30
CA GLU A 16 -3.82 1.18 3.74
C GLU A 16 -2.35 0.73 3.88
N HIS A 17 -1.49 1.11 2.94
CA HIS A 17 -0.06 0.80 2.99
C HIS A 17 0.63 1.41 4.21
N ARG A 18 0.31 2.67 4.56
CA ARG A 18 0.85 3.36 5.75
C ARG A 18 0.34 2.73 7.04
N ASP A 19 -0.93 2.35 7.08
CA ASP A 19 -1.52 1.72 8.25
C ASP A 19 -0.90 0.33 8.50
N LEU A 20 -0.65 -0.45 7.44
CA LEU A 20 0.11 -1.70 7.56
C LEU A 20 1.52 -1.48 8.11
N ASP A 21 2.20 -0.41 7.71
CA ASP A 21 3.52 -0.09 8.25
C ASP A 21 3.47 0.18 9.75
N THR A 22 2.49 0.97 10.19
CA THR A 22 2.26 1.27 11.61
C THR A 22 1.99 0.00 12.42
N VAL A 23 1.14 -0.89 11.90
CA VAL A 23 0.84 -2.18 12.55
C VAL A 23 2.07 -3.08 12.62
N ILE A 24 2.86 -3.15 11.54
CA ILE A 24 4.09 -3.97 11.50
C ILE A 24 5.10 -3.46 12.53
N SER A 25 5.32 -2.14 12.62
CA SER A 25 6.22 -1.55 13.62
C SER A 25 5.76 -1.87 15.04
N PHE A 26 4.48 -1.69 15.33
CA PHE A 26 3.91 -2.04 16.63
C PHE A 26 4.07 -3.52 16.99
N LEU A 27 3.94 -4.43 16.01
CA LEU A 27 4.13 -5.86 16.25
C LEU A 27 5.60 -6.23 16.50
N ASN A 28 6.54 -5.55 15.84
CA ASN A 28 7.97 -5.78 16.04
C ASN A 28 8.46 -5.25 17.40
N ASP A 29 7.85 -4.19 17.91
CA ASP A 29 8.22 -3.60 19.22
C ASP A 29 7.75 -4.46 20.40
N LYS A 30 6.91 -5.48 20.17
CA LYS A 30 6.54 -6.44 21.21
C LYS A 30 7.71 -7.37 21.50
N GLY A 31 8.00 -7.60 22.78
CA GLY A 31 9.08 -8.52 23.23
C GLY A 31 8.94 -9.99 22.78
N HIS A 32 7.79 -10.36 22.20
CA HIS A 32 7.61 -11.62 21.48
C HIS A 32 6.81 -11.36 20.19
N PRO A 33 7.48 -10.98 19.09
CA PRO A 33 6.80 -10.64 17.85
C PRO A 33 6.18 -11.90 17.22
N ASP A 34 4.93 -11.80 16.76
CA ASP A 34 4.32 -12.84 15.93
C ASP A 34 4.95 -12.77 14.53
N GLU A 35 5.99 -13.57 14.31
CA GLU A 35 6.80 -13.57 13.09
C GLU A 35 5.98 -13.95 11.85
N ASP A 36 5.07 -14.91 12.00
CA ASP A 36 4.23 -15.40 10.90
C ASP A 36 3.20 -14.35 10.49
N LEU A 37 2.56 -13.69 11.45
CA LEU A 37 1.69 -12.56 11.18
C LEU A 37 2.47 -11.42 10.52
N THR A 38 3.62 -11.06 11.09
CA THR A 38 4.49 -9.99 10.56
C THR A 38 4.91 -10.29 9.12
N ARG A 39 5.27 -11.54 8.80
CA ARG A 39 5.61 -11.98 7.44
C ARG A 39 4.43 -11.82 6.47
N ARG A 40 3.22 -12.20 6.89
CA ARG A 40 1.99 -12.02 6.09
C ARG A 40 1.70 -10.55 5.82
N LEU A 41 1.81 -9.69 6.83
CA LEU A 41 1.57 -8.25 6.70
C LEU A 41 2.62 -7.58 5.80
N LYS A 42 3.91 -7.93 5.93
CA LYS A 42 4.97 -7.45 5.03
C LYS A 42 4.71 -7.84 3.57
N ARG A 43 4.22 -9.06 3.32
CA ARG A 43 3.83 -9.51 1.96
C ARG A 43 2.64 -8.71 1.41
N ARG A 44 1.63 -8.45 2.23
CA ARG A 44 0.49 -7.58 1.86
C ARG A 44 0.97 -6.16 1.55
N LYS A 45 1.83 -5.58 2.38
CA LYS A 45 2.42 -4.25 2.18
C LYS A 45 3.18 -4.17 0.85
N LEU A 46 3.98 -5.18 0.52
CA LEU A 46 4.68 -5.26 -0.77
C LEU A 46 3.69 -5.26 -1.95
N ASN A 47 2.63 -6.06 -1.88
CA ASN A 47 1.61 -6.10 -2.93
C ASN A 47 0.90 -4.74 -3.10
N LEU A 48 0.59 -4.04 -2.00
CA LEU A 48 0.03 -2.69 -2.06
C LEU A 48 1.00 -1.71 -2.74
N ARG A 49 2.29 -1.75 -2.39
CA ARG A 49 3.32 -0.92 -3.03
C ARG A 49 3.36 -1.14 -4.55
N ASP A 50 3.33 -2.41 -4.98
CA ASP A 50 3.37 -2.74 -6.40
C ASP A 50 2.09 -2.28 -7.13
N ARG A 51 0.92 -2.36 -6.48
CA ARG A 51 -0.35 -1.86 -7.04
C ARG A 51 -0.37 -0.33 -7.12
N ILE A 52 0.13 0.36 -6.09
CA ILE A 52 0.31 1.82 -6.08
C ILE A 52 1.17 2.24 -7.27
N ALA A 53 2.35 1.64 -7.44
CA ALA A 53 3.26 1.98 -8.53
C ALA A 53 2.63 1.77 -9.91
N ARG A 54 1.87 0.68 -10.10
CA ARG A 54 1.14 0.44 -11.36
C ARG A 54 0.08 1.49 -11.65
N LEU A 55 -0.72 1.86 -10.64
CA LEU A 55 -1.74 2.89 -10.80
C LEU A 55 -1.13 4.27 -11.04
N GLU A 56 -0.08 4.64 -10.30
CA GLU A 56 0.68 5.88 -10.53
C GLU A 56 1.20 5.96 -11.96
N HIS A 57 1.76 4.87 -12.47
CA HIS A 57 2.21 4.79 -13.86
C HIS A 57 1.06 4.94 -14.85
N THR A 58 -0.08 4.27 -14.63
CA THR A 58 -1.26 4.39 -15.50
C THR A 58 -1.80 5.82 -15.54
N ILE A 59 -1.90 6.48 -14.37
CA ILE A 59 -2.37 7.86 -14.27
C ILE A 59 -1.39 8.83 -14.94
N ALA A 60 -0.08 8.65 -14.75
CA ALA A 60 0.93 9.47 -15.39
C ALA A 60 0.91 9.33 -16.92
N ALA A 61 0.73 8.10 -17.41
CA ALA A 61 0.66 7.82 -18.84
C ALA A 61 -0.57 8.47 -19.51
N SER A 62 -1.73 8.49 -18.85
CA SER A 62 -2.94 9.10 -19.40
C SER A 62 -2.94 10.63 -19.34
N ALA A 63 -2.17 11.25 -18.44
CA ALA A 63 -2.06 12.71 -18.32
C ALA A 63 -1.09 13.34 -19.33
N THR A 64 -0.28 12.54 -20.02
CA THR A 64 0.77 13.00 -20.95
C THR A 64 0.36 12.82 -22.44
N SER A 65 -0.88 12.42 -22.72
CA SER A 65 -1.47 12.31 -24.07
C SER A 65 -2.54 13.37 -24.30
#